data_AF-A0A917DNQ0-F1
#
_entry.id   AF-A0A917DNQ0-F1
#
_cell.length_a   1.000
_cell.length_b   1.000
_cell.length_c   1.000
_cell.angle_alpha   90.00
_cell.angle_beta   90.00
_cell.angle_gamma   90.00
#
_symmetry.space_group_name_H-M   'P 1'
#
loop_
_entity.id
_entity.type
_entity.pdbx_description
1 polymer ?
#
loop_
_entity_poly.entity_id
_entity_poly.type
_entity_poly.pdbx_seq_one_letter_code
_entity_poly.pdbx_strand_id
1 'polypeptide(L)'
;MLAMSQLCTLLYVSKSLITQPESINELLTVSRDINIQKEITGVLVLNSGRFLQVLEGHPDNVQLIYSRIVKDPRHEEVRLLLNSPISGRRFGRWSMAFLNPEEVPPILGATSFDELRLKADKTAGELLSLIQSMVTSDAASG
;
A
#
# COMPACT_ATOMS: atom_id res chain seq x y z
N MET A 1 -10.96 19.74 -24.79
CA MET A 1 -11.38 18.44 -24.21
C MET A 1 -10.61 18.30 -22.90
N LEU A 2 -11.27 18.45 -21.75
CA LEU A 2 -10.60 18.26 -20.46
C LEU A 2 -10.24 16.78 -20.35
N ALA A 3 -8.95 16.45 -20.33
CA ALA A 3 -8.52 15.10 -19.95
C ALA A 3 -9.03 14.89 -18.52
N MET A 4 -10.02 14.02 -18.33
CA MET A 4 -10.36 13.57 -16.99
C MET A 4 -9.10 12.93 -16.43
N SER A 5 -8.56 13.48 -15.33
CA SER A 5 -7.41 12.90 -14.66
C SER A 5 -7.79 11.48 -14.25
N GLN A 6 -7.23 10.49 -14.96
CA GLN A 6 -7.45 9.10 -14.61
C GLN A 6 -6.73 8.86 -13.29
N LEU A 7 -7.45 8.31 -12.32
CA LEU A 7 -6.88 7.81 -11.08
C LEU A 7 -6.88 6.28 -11.12
N CYS A 8 -5.85 5.68 -10.54
CA CYS A 8 -5.83 4.25 -10.27
C CYS A 8 -5.46 4.00 -8.80
N THR A 9 -5.80 2.80 -8.34
CA THR A 9 -5.25 2.22 -7.12
C THR A 9 -4.38 1.03 -7.50
N LEU A 10 -3.24 0.89 -6.83
CA LEU A 10 -2.37 -0.26 -6.89
C LEU A 10 -2.22 -0.83 -5.49
N LEU A 11 -2.51 -2.12 -5.34
CA LEU A 11 -2.27 -2.87 -4.11
C LEU A 11 -1.25 -3.95 -4.38
N TYR A 12 -0.18 -3.98 -3.60
CA TYR A 12 0.80 -5.04 -3.65
C TYR A 12 1.18 -5.53 -2.25
N VAL A 13 1.78 -6.71 -2.22
CA VAL A 13 2.31 -7.33 -1.02
C VAL A 13 3.74 -7.81 -1.25
N SER A 14 4.58 -7.79 -0.22
CA SER A 14 5.96 -8.28 -0.28
C SER A 14 6.45 -8.77 1.08
N LYS A 15 7.55 -9.52 1.10
CA LYS A 15 8.22 -9.97 2.31
C LYS A 15 9.27 -8.93 2.72
N SER A 16 9.13 -8.36 3.92
CA SER A 16 10.09 -7.42 4.48
C SER A 16 11.40 -8.12 4.82
N LEU A 17 12.52 -7.49 4.46
CA LEU A 17 13.86 -7.85 4.91
C LEU A 17 14.40 -6.85 5.95
N ILE A 18 13.58 -5.86 6.35
CA ILE A 18 13.92 -4.91 7.41
C ILE A 18 13.87 -5.59 8.76
N THR A 19 14.96 -5.47 9.52
CA THR A 19 15.11 -6.04 10.86
C THR A 19 15.15 -4.98 11.96
N GLN A 20 15.38 -3.71 11.60
CA GLN A 20 15.50 -2.59 12.52
C GLN A 20 14.30 -1.62 12.38
N PRO A 21 13.61 -1.25 13.47
CA PRO A 21 12.50 -0.30 13.43
C PRO A 21 12.85 1.06 12.80
N GLU A 22 14.07 1.54 13.00
CA GLU A 22 14.56 2.82 12.48
C GLU A 22 14.50 2.87 10.95
N SER A 23 14.81 1.75 10.28
CA SER A 23 14.74 1.64 8.82
C SER A 23 13.31 1.81 8.28
N ILE A 24 12.29 1.51 9.08
CA ILE A 24 10.88 1.77 8.72
C ILE A 24 10.58 3.27 8.77
N ASN A 25 11.07 3.98 9.78
CA ASN A 25 10.87 5.43 9.89
C ASN A 25 11.57 6.18 8.74
N GLU A 26 12.76 5.75 8.35
CA GLU A 26 13.47 6.29 7.18
C GLU A 26 12.72 5.99 5.88
N LEU A 27 12.24 4.75 5.70
CA LEU A 27 11.40 4.35 4.57
C LEU A 27 10.16 5.26 4.47
N LEU A 28 9.47 5.50 5.58
CA LEU A 28 8.26 6.31 5.62
C LEU A 28 8.54 7.78 5.29
N THR A 29 9.62 8.35 5.84
CA THR A 29 10.05 9.72 5.53
C THR A 29 10.28 9.89 4.03
N VAL A 30 11.10 9.02 3.43
CA VAL A 30 11.39 9.06 1.99
C VAL A 30 10.12 8.82 1.16
N SER A 31 9.27 7.89 1.57
CA SER A 31 8.03 7.58 0.86
C SER A 31 7.08 8.77 0.86
N ARG A 32 6.89 9.44 2.01
CA ARG A 32 6.02 10.62 2.12
C ARG A 32 6.51 11.76 1.23
N ASP A 33 7.81 12.05 1.23
CA ASP A 33 8.39 13.13 0.42
C ASP A 33 8.21 12.88 -1.08
N ILE A 34 8.55 11.68 -1.55
CA ILE A 34 8.38 11.30 -2.96
C ILE A 34 6.90 11.32 -3.34
N ASN A 35 6.03 10.81 -2.45
CA ASN A 35 4.60 10.73 -2.73
C ASN A 35 3.96 12.11 -2.82
N ILE A 36 4.33 13.06 -1.95
CA ILE A 36 3.86 14.46 -2.04
C ILE A 36 4.25 15.06 -3.40
N GLN A 37 5.50 14.91 -3.83
CA GLN A 37 5.99 15.44 -5.11
C GLN A 37 5.30 14.82 -6.33
N LYS A 38 4.73 13.62 -6.20
CA LYS A 38 4.08 12.86 -7.27
C LYS A 38 2.55 12.82 -7.13
N GLU A 39 1.99 13.52 -6.16
CA GLU A 39 0.57 13.49 -5.82
C GLU A 39 0.06 12.06 -5.60
N ILE A 40 0.85 11.26 -4.91
CA ILE A 40 0.53 9.88 -4.55
C ILE A 40 0.03 9.88 -3.11
N THR A 41 -1.02 9.12 -2.87
CA THR A 41 -1.58 8.89 -1.54
C THR A 41 -1.67 7.40 -1.29
N GLY A 42 -1.79 6.99 -0.03
CA GLY A 42 -1.82 5.56 0.25
C GLY A 42 -1.59 5.18 1.69
N VAL A 43 -1.38 3.87 1.86
CA VAL A 43 -1.16 3.23 3.17
C VAL A 43 -0.10 2.17 3.02
N LEU A 44 0.81 2.10 3.99
CA LEU A 44 1.73 1.01 4.19
C LEU A 44 1.35 0.28 5.48
N VAL A 45 1.12 -1.03 5.38
CA VAL A 45 0.93 -1.91 6.52
C VAL A 45 2.16 -2.79 6.65
N LEU A 46 2.79 -2.79 7.82
CA LEU A 46 3.80 -3.77 8.19
C LEU A 46 3.19 -4.74 9.19
N ASN A 47 3.23 -6.03 8.89
CA ASN A 47 2.85 -7.04 9.87
C ASN A 47 3.57 -8.36 9.62
N SER A 48 4.04 -9.01 10.70
CA SER A 48 4.67 -10.35 10.66
C SER A 48 5.75 -10.48 9.59
N GLY A 49 6.57 -9.43 9.41
CA GLY A 49 7.63 -9.38 8.40
C GLY A 49 7.14 -9.22 6.97
N ARG A 50 5.95 -8.64 6.75
CA ARG A 50 5.34 -8.46 5.43
C ARG A 50 4.89 -7.03 5.23
N PHE A 51 5.10 -6.51 4.04
CA PHE A 51 4.50 -5.25 3.61
C PHE A 51 3.24 -5.52 2.81
N LEU A 52 2.20 -4.73 3.08
CA LEU A 52 1.06 -4.56 2.20
C LEU A 52 0.92 -3.06 1.95
N GLN A 53 0.98 -2.64 0.70
CA GLN A 53 0.94 -1.21 0.37
C GLN A 53 -0.11 -0.91 -0.69
N VAL A 54 -0.89 0.14 -0.42
CA VAL A 54 -1.82 0.76 -1.36
C VAL A 54 -1.21 2.06 -1.87
N LEU A 55 -1.22 2.26 -3.18
CA LEU A 55 -0.84 3.51 -3.86
C LEU A 55 -2.01 4.02 -4.69
N GLU A 56 -2.33 5.30 -4.57
CA GLU A 56 -3.38 5.96 -5.33
C GLU A 56 -2.82 7.20 -6.03
N GLY A 57 -3.18 7.40 -7.30
CA GLY A 57 -2.81 8.60 -8.05
C GLY A 57 -2.93 8.41 -9.55
N HIS A 58 -2.27 9.29 -10.30
CA HIS A 58 -2.21 9.16 -11.76
C HIS A 58 -1.48 7.87 -12.15
N PRO A 59 -1.99 7.07 -13.13
CA PRO A 59 -1.39 5.81 -13.54
C PRO A 59 0.12 5.87 -13.78
N ASP A 60 0.60 6.89 -14.47
CA ASP A 60 2.03 7.05 -14.76
C ASP A 60 2.88 7.25 -13.49
N ASN A 61 2.37 8.02 -12.52
CA ASN A 61 3.08 8.27 -11.27
C ASN A 61 3.05 7.02 -10.38
N VAL A 62 1.92 6.33 -10.31
CA VAL A 62 1.78 5.07 -9.57
C VAL A 62 2.72 4.01 -10.15
N GLN A 63 2.75 3.86 -11.48
CA GLN A 63 3.62 2.91 -12.16
C GLN A 63 5.11 3.26 -11.97
N LEU A 64 5.47 4.56 -12.04
CA LEU A 64 6.83 5.01 -11.79
C LEU A 64 7.29 4.64 -10.38
N ILE A 65 6.49 4.94 -9.36
CA ILE A 65 6.82 4.60 -7.97
C ILE A 65 6.89 3.08 -7.79
N TYR A 66 5.89 2.36 -8.28
CA TYR A 66 5.86 0.90 -8.16
C TYR A 66 7.09 0.23 -8.81
N SER A 67 7.55 0.74 -9.96
CA SER A 67 8.75 0.22 -10.62
C SER A 67 10.04 0.37 -9.79
N ARG A 68 10.12 1.39 -8.92
CA ARG A 68 11.22 1.59 -7.98
C ARG A 68 11.07 0.66 -6.78
N ILE A 69 9.86 0.58 -6.24
CA ILE A 69 9.51 -0.33 -5.15
C ILE A 69 9.90 -1.76 -5.49
N VAL A 70 9.55 -2.27 -6.68
CA VAL A 70 9.88 -3.65 -7.10
C VAL A 70 11.39 -3.95 -7.04
N LYS A 71 12.25 -2.94 -7.16
CA LYS A 71 13.71 -3.08 -7.14
C LYS A 71 14.35 -2.77 -5.78
N ASP A 72 13.55 -2.40 -4.80
CA ASP A 72 14.04 -2.00 -3.48
C ASP A 72 14.65 -3.21 -2.75
N PRO A 73 15.90 -3.15 -2.26
CA PRO A 73 16.54 -4.29 -1.60
C PRO A 73 15.99 -4.58 -0.20
N ARG A 74 15.12 -3.73 0.34
CA ARG A 74 14.55 -3.88 1.69
C ARG A 74 13.41 -4.90 1.76
N HIS A 75 13.01 -5.47 0.64
CA HIS A 75 12.00 -6.52 0.57
C HIS A 75 12.25 -7.49 -0.59
N GLU A 76 11.53 -8.60 -0.58
CA GLU A 76 11.54 -9.59 -1.66
C GLU A 76 10.13 -10.14 -1.91
N GLU A 77 10.00 -11.05 -2.86
CA GLU A 77 8.71 -11.71 -3.19
C GLU A 77 7.56 -10.73 -3.46
N VAL A 78 7.84 -9.64 -4.18
CA VAL A 78 6.84 -8.61 -4.52
C VAL A 78 5.77 -9.20 -5.44
N ARG A 79 4.50 -9.08 -5.03
CA ARG A 79 3.33 -9.54 -5.78
C ARG A 79 2.29 -8.44 -5.90
N LEU A 80 1.90 -8.12 -7.12
CA LEU A 80 0.77 -7.24 -7.42
C LEU A 80 -0.54 -7.98 -7.14
N LEU A 81 -1.42 -7.40 -6.33
CA LEU A 81 -2.74 -7.96 -6.01
C LEU A 81 -3.87 -7.24 -6.75
N LEU A 82 -3.72 -5.95 -6.99
CA LEU A 82 -4.71 -5.14 -7.72
C LEU A 82 -4.01 -3.99 -8.44
N ASN A 83 -4.44 -3.73 -9.67
CA ASN A 83 -4.21 -2.47 -10.36
C ASN A 83 -5.50 -2.12 -11.10
N SER A 84 -6.23 -1.11 -10.62
CA SER A 84 -7.58 -0.83 -11.10
C SER A 84 -7.86 0.67 -11.14
N PRO A 85 -8.62 1.16 -12.15
CA PRO A 85 -9.09 2.54 -12.15
C PRO A 85 -10.02 2.81 -10.97
N ILE A 86 -9.95 4.02 -10.43
CA ILE A 86 -10.81 4.49 -9.33
C ILE A 86 -11.41 5.86 -9.67
N SER A 87 -12.62 6.13 -9.17
CA SER A 87 -13.28 7.43 -9.34
C SER A 87 -12.85 8.47 -8.30
N GLY A 88 -12.22 8.04 -7.21
CA GLY A 88 -11.74 8.90 -6.13
C GLY A 88 -10.80 8.15 -5.19
N ARG A 89 -9.97 8.90 -4.49
CA ARG A 89 -8.98 8.38 -3.54
C ARG A 89 -9.67 7.90 -2.26
N ARG A 90 -9.42 6.66 -1.84
CA ARG A 90 -9.84 6.13 -0.53
C ARG A 90 -8.95 6.65 0.60
N PHE A 91 -7.69 6.91 0.29
CA PHE A 91 -6.64 7.30 1.23
C PHE A 91 -6.12 8.71 0.96
N GLY A 92 -6.92 9.57 0.34
CA GLY A 92 -6.51 10.88 -0.16
C GLY A 92 -5.98 11.86 0.89
N ARG A 93 -6.14 11.57 2.19
CA ARG A 93 -5.66 12.42 3.29
C ARG A 93 -4.21 12.15 3.68
N TRP A 94 -3.61 11.05 3.20
CA TRP A 94 -2.29 10.61 3.62
C TRP A 94 -1.39 10.40 2.41
N SER A 95 -0.26 11.13 2.37
CA SER A 95 0.80 10.85 1.40
C SER A 95 1.32 9.42 1.56
N MET A 96 1.42 8.95 2.82
CA MET A 96 1.54 7.54 3.18
C MET A 96 1.15 7.36 4.66
N ALA A 97 -0.02 6.78 4.93
CA ALA A 97 -0.35 6.33 6.28
C ALA A 97 0.48 5.09 6.63
N PHE A 98 0.83 4.92 7.90
CA PHE A 98 1.50 3.71 8.37
C PHE A 98 0.66 3.00 9.43
N LEU A 99 0.49 1.69 9.25
CA LEU A 99 -0.15 0.80 10.21
C LEU A 99 0.81 -0.33 10.58
N ASN A 100 0.98 -0.57 11.88
CA ASN A 100 1.70 -1.72 12.42
C ASN A 100 0.84 -2.39 13.51
N PRO A 101 -0.27 -3.03 13.12
CA PRO A 101 -1.20 -3.59 14.10
C PRO A 101 -0.55 -4.80 14.81
N GLU A 102 -0.67 -4.84 16.14
CA GLU A 102 -0.24 -5.99 16.96
C GLU A 102 -1.08 -7.23 16.61
N GLU A 103 -2.40 -7.04 16.45
CA GLU A 103 -3.33 -8.07 16.00
C GLU A 103 -3.83 -7.79 14.59
N VAL A 104 -3.69 -8.79 13.75
CA VAL A 104 -4.10 -8.72 12.35
C VAL A 104 -5.53 -9.19 12.23
N PRO A 105 -6.44 -8.44 11.60
CA PRO A 105 -7.74 -8.98 11.23
C PRO A 105 -7.52 -10.29 10.44
N PRO A 106 -8.28 -11.37 10.70
CA PRO A 106 -7.99 -12.69 10.14
C PRO A 106 -7.77 -12.74 8.62
N ILE A 107 -8.38 -11.84 7.85
CA ILE A 107 -8.17 -11.77 6.40
C ILE A 107 -6.74 -11.34 6.00
N LEU A 108 -6.03 -10.59 6.84
CA LEU A 108 -4.64 -10.19 6.65
C LEU A 108 -3.65 -11.19 7.31
N GLY A 109 -4.07 -11.88 8.39
CA GLY A 109 -3.21 -12.76 9.19
C GLY A 109 -3.37 -14.26 8.93
N ALA A 110 -4.59 -14.72 8.65
CA ALA A 110 -4.91 -16.13 8.37
C ALA A 110 -4.76 -16.49 6.89
N THR A 111 -4.82 -15.52 5.98
CA THR A 111 -4.64 -15.76 4.56
C THR A 111 -3.15 -15.83 4.23
N SER A 112 -2.67 -17.00 3.82
CA SER A 112 -1.30 -17.14 3.33
C SER A 112 -1.10 -16.25 2.08
N PHE A 113 0.15 -15.83 1.79
CA PHE A 113 0.46 -15.10 0.55
C PHE A 113 -0.01 -15.83 -0.71
N ASP A 114 -0.01 -17.16 -0.66
CA ASP A 114 -0.45 -17.99 -1.76
C ASP A 114 -1.98 -17.99 -1.89
N GLU A 115 -2.71 -17.88 -0.79
CA GLU A 115 -4.16 -17.69 -0.82
C GLU A 115 -4.56 -16.29 -1.28
N LEU A 116 -3.85 -15.24 -0.84
CA LEU A 116 -4.04 -13.87 -1.35
C LEU A 116 -3.79 -13.81 -2.86
N ARG A 117 -2.81 -14.57 -3.35
CA ARG A 117 -2.51 -14.73 -4.78
C ARG A 117 -3.62 -15.46 -5.53
N LEU A 118 -4.19 -16.53 -4.97
CA LEU A 118 -5.20 -17.36 -5.64
C LEU A 118 -6.58 -16.70 -5.74
N LYS A 119 -6.86 -15.69 -4.91
CA LYS A 119 -8.17 -15.01 -4.84
C LYS A 119 -8.09 -13.50 -5.11
N ALA A 120 -7.02 -13.05 -5.77
CA ALA A 120 -6.58 -11.65 -5.85
C ALA A 120 -7.70 -10.63 -6.07
N ASP A 121 -8.60 -10.83 -7.03
CA ASP A 121 -9.63 -9.83 -7.37
C ASP A 121 -10.69 -9.64 -6.28
N LYS A 122 -11.25 -10.74 -5.74
CA LYS A 122 -12.27 -10.65 -4.68
C LYS A 122 -11.64 -10.24 -3.35
N THR A 123 -10.44 -10.75 -3.08
CA THR A 123 -9.72 -10.48 -1.83
C THR A 123 -9.17 -9.07 -1.78
N ALA A 124 -8.72 -8.47 -2.89
CA ALA A 124 -8.20 -7.11 -2.90
C ALA A 124 -9.26 -6.06 -2.47
N GLY A 125 -10.52 -6.21 -2.91
CA GLY A 125 -11.60 -5.29 -2.52
C GLY A 125 -11.92 -5.37 -1.02
N GLU A 126 -11.96 -6.58 -0.47
CA GLU A 126 -12.17 -6.83 0.97
C GLU A 126 -10.99 -6.28 1.79
N LEU A 127 -9.76 -6.49 1.33
CA LEU A 127 -8.54 -5.94 1.94
C LEU A 127 -8.55 -4.41 1.93
N LEU A 128 -8.86 -3.77 0.81
CA LEU A 128 -8.93 -2.31 0.73
C LEU A 128 -9.95 -1.74 1.71
N SER A 129 -11.11 -2.38 1.82
CA SER A 129 -12.18 -1.96 2.74
C SER A 129 -11.76 -2.10 4.21
N LEU A 130 -11.06 -3.19 4.53
CA LEU A 130 -10.50 -3.40 5.86
C LEU A 130 -9.43 -2.35 6.20
N ILE A 131 -8.44 -2.15 5.34
CA ILE A 131 -7.37 -1.15 5.55
C ILE A 131 -8.00 0.23 5.73
N GLN A 132 -9.01 0.57 4.93
CA GLN A 132 -9.74 1.83 5.06
C GLN A 132 -10.38 1.97 6.44
N SER A 133 -11.04 0.92 6.95
CA SER A 133 -11.63 0.96 8.28
C SER A 133 -10.60 1.22 9.38
N MET A 134 -9.43 0.55 9.32
CA MET A 134 -8.34 0.70 10.28
C MET A 134 -7.74 2.11 10.26
N VAL A 135 -7.48 2.66 9.07
CA VAL A 135 -6.95 4.04 8.94
C VAL A 135 -7.95 5.10 9.41
N THR A 136 -9.26 4.83 9.31
CA THR A 136 -10.29 5.76 9.80
C THR A 136 -10.58 5.67 11.30
N SER A 137 -10.32 4.52 11.92
CA SER A 137 -10.53 4.31 13.36
C SER A 137 -9.34 4.73 14.22
N ASP A 138 -8.14 4.71 13.64
CA ASP A 138 -6.89 5.01 14.34
C ASP A 138 -6.38 6.42 14.00
N ALA A 139 -5.61 7.02 14.91
CA ALA A 139 -4.85 8.24 14.61
C ALA A 139 -3.64 7.89 13.74
N ALA A 140 -3.89 7.41 12.50
CA ALA A 140 -2.85 7.14 11.53
C ALA A 140 -1.91 8.34 11.45
N SER A 141 -0.62 8.12 11.70
CA SER A 141 0.38 9.18 11.63
C SER A 141 0.54 9.58 10.16
N GLY A 142 0.00 10.75 9.84
CA GLY A 142 0.10 11.40 8.52
C GLY A 142 1.45 12.06 8.34
#